data_AF-A0A8X8B969-F1
#
_entry.id   AF-A0A8X8B969-F1
#
_cell.length_a   1.000
_cell.length_b   1.000
_cell.length_c   1.000
_cell.angle_alpha   90.00
_cell.angle_beta   90.00
_cell.angle_gamma   90.00
#
_symmetry.space_group_name_H-M   'P 1'
#
loop_
_entity.id
_entity.type
_entity.pdbx_description
1 polymer ?
#
loop_
_entity_poly.entity_id
_entity_poly.type
_entity_poly.pdbx_seq_one_letter_code
_entity_poly.pdbx_strand_id
1 'polypeptide(L)'
;MPSMNNVTMFVSVAGVIDGKIYVTGYTKIPWDTSEKMVMAVFNTEKQIWEIMTETMIGRPVGCVVMAGKMYARDPFNSFVYDPVESKWETDKTLNMFKWVGGCVVDDVLYYFDSLGKVLRAYDPKESSWIVVKGVRRFHLKGGATEVRFGFAILVPLFSLAPERLMIFKDQRID
;
A
#
# COMPACT_ATOMS: atom_id res chain seq x y z
N MET A 1 17.92 7.57 -16.24
CA MET A 1 17.92 6.61 -15.11
C MET A 1 18.62 5.34 -15.58
N PRO A 2 19.44 4.70 -14.74
CA PRO A 2 20.06 3.41 -15.06
C PRO A 2 19.00 2.34 -15.37
N SER A 3 19.25 1.52 -16.38
CA SER A 3 18.39 0.38 -16.71
C SER A 3 18.70 -0.80 -15.78
N MET A 4 17.67 -1.59 -15.46
CA MET A 4 17.84 -2.90 -14.84
C MET A 4 18.32 -3.86 -15.94
N ASN A 5 19.53 -4.40 -15.81
CA ASN A 5 20.14 -5.19 -16.88
C ASN A 5 19.73 -6.68 -16.80
N ASN A 6 19.65 -7.32 -17.95
CA ASN A 6 19.35 -8.75 -18.17
C ASN A 6 17.98 -9.28 -17.65
N VAL A 7 17.21 -8.50 -16.88
CA VAL A 7 15.95 -8.95 -16.28
C VAL A 7 14.77 -8.09 -16.75
N THR A 8 13.83 -8.73 -17.46
CA THR A 8 12.52 -8.13 -17.75
C THR A 8 11.57 -8.40 -16.59
N MET A 9 11.24 -7.34 -15.83
CA MET A 9 10.29 -7.41 -14.72
C MET A 9 8.99 -6.66 -15.07
N PHE A 10 7.87 -7.32 -14.86
CA PHE A 10 6.56 -6.70 -14.90
C PHE A 10 6.18 -6.21 -13.50
N VAL A 11 6.33 -4.90 -13.30
CA VAL A 11 6.07 -4.24 -12.02
C VAL A 11 4.61 -4.41 -11.62
N SER A 12 4.37 -4.82 -10.38
CA SER A 12 3.03 -4.85 -9.78
C SER A 12 2.85 -3.73 -8.77
N VAL A 13 3.83 -3.53 -7.88
CA VAL A 13 3.78 -2.49 -6.84
C VAL A 13 5.17 -1.89 -6.63
N ALA A 14 5.21 -0.68 -6.08
CA ALA A 14 6.45 -0.01 -5.73
C ALA A 14 6.26 0.89 -4.50
N GLY A 15 7.33 1.14 -3.76
CA GLY A 15 7.35 2.06 -2.64
C GLY A 15 8.74 2.61 -2.38
N VAL A 16 8.81 3.73 -1.67
CA VAL A 16 10.06 4.39 -1.33
C VAL A 16 10.29 4.27 0.17
N ILE A 17 11.44 3.72 0.57
CA ILE A 17 11.85 3.58 1.96
C ILE A 17 13.28 4.08 2.06
N ASP A 18 13.53 5.03 2.98
CA ASP A 18 14.87 5.56 3.26
C ASP A 18 15.63 5.99 1.97
N GLY A 19 14.94 6.73 1.11
CA GLY A 19 15.48 7.21 -0.17
C GLY A 19 15.66 6.14 -1.26
N LYS A 20 15.44 4.85 -0.98
CA LYS A 20 15.54 3.77 -1.97
C LYS A 20 14.17 3.41 -2.54
N ILE A 21 14.11 3.05 -3.82
CA ILE A 21 12.87 2.63 -4.49
C ILE A 21 12.84 1.11 -4.52
N TYR A 22 11.85 0.53 -3.87
CA TYR A 22 11.58 -0.90 -3.85
C TYR A 22 10.48 -1.20 -4.85
N VAL A 23 10.72 -2.16 -5.74
CA VAL A 23 9.79 -2.53 -6.81
C VAL A 23 9.57 -4.03 -6.73
N THR A 24 8.31 -4.45 -6.64
CA THR A 24 7.94 -5.86 -6.66
C THR A 24 7.14 -6.16 -7.91
N GLY A 25 7.49 -7.25 -8.58
CA GLY A 25 6.88 -7.68 -9.81
C GLY A 25 7.20 -9.12 -10.10
N TYR A 26 6.73 -9.61 -11.24
CA TYR A 26 7.05 -10.95 -11.69
C TYR A 26 8.03 -10.89 -12.85
N THR A 27 8.91 -11.89 -12.92
CA THR A 27 9.77 -12.10 -14.07
C THR A 27 9.16 -13.18 -14.95
N LYS A 28 9.20 -12.98 -16.27
CA LYS A 28 8.76 -13.99 -17.24
C LYS A 28 10.02 -14.70 -17.74
N ILE A 29 10.26 -15.91 -17.24
CA ILE A 29 11.34 -16.75 -17.75
C ILE A 29 10.74 -17.62 -18.86
N PRO A 30 11.30 -17.64 -20.08
CA PRO A 30 10.66 -18.29 -21.25
C PRO A 30 10.33 -19.78 -21.07
N TRP A 31 11.06 -20.47 -20.19
CA TRP A 31 10.95 -21.91 -19.92
C TRP A 31 10.32 -22.24 -18.56
N ASP A 32 10.06 -21.22 -17.73
CA ASP A 32 9.44 -21.40 -16.40
C ASP A 32 8.03 -20.79 -16.45
N THR A 33 7.02 -21.63 -16.38
CA THR A 33 5.62 -21.21 -16.30
C THR A 33 5.24 -20.74 -14.89
N SER A 34 6.11 -20.91 -13.90
CA SER A 34 5.92 -20.32 -12.57
C SER A 34 6.31 -18.84 -12.60
N GLU A 35 5.32 -17.97 -12.49
CA GLU A 35 5.55 -16.53 -12.29
C GLU A 35 6.20 -16.32 -10.92
N LYS A 36 7.52 -16.15 -10.89
CA LYS A 36 8.25 -15.85 -9.66
C LYS A 36 8.15 -14.36 -9.36
N MET A 37 7.57 -14.04 -8.21
CA MET A 37 7.63 -12.68 -7.66
C MET A 37 9.05 -12.38 -7.23
N VAL A 38 9.61 -11.28 -7.72
CA VAL A 38 10.93 -10.78 -7.33
C VAL A 38 10.78 -9.36 -6.82
N MET A 39 11.78 -8.92 -6.05
CA MET A 39 11.92 -7.54 -5.67
C MET A 39 13.20 -6.98 -6.27
N ALA A 40 13.16 -5.75 -6.77
CA ALA A 40 14.34 -4.99 -7.13
C ALA A 40 14.38 -3.71 -6.32
N VAL A 41 15.58 -3.35 -5.87
CA VAL A 41 15.82 -2.15 -5.06
C VAL A 41 16.72 -1.21 -5.85
N PHE A 42 16.26 0.01 -6.08
CA PHE A 42 17.05 1.07 -6.67
C PHE A 42 17.63 1.94 -5.56
N ASN A 43 18.97 1.93 -5.46
CA ASN A 43 19.69 2.88 -4.64
C ASN A 43 19.78 4.22 -5.40
N THR A 44 19.09 5.25 -4.92
CA THR A 44 19.02 6.55 -5.59
C THR A 44 20.32 7.34 -5.53
N GLU A 45 21.11 7.17 -4.46
CA GLU A 45 22.41 7.83 -4.29
C GLU A 45 23.45 7.26 -5.25
N LYS A 46 23.59 5.93 -5.27
CA LYS A 46 24.57 5.22 -6.10
C LYS A 46 24.11 5.05 -7.55
N GLN A 47 22.81 5.22 -7.80
CA GLN A 47 22.17 4.96 -9.08
C GLN A 47 22.41 3.52 -9.58
N ILE A 48 22.17 2.53 -8.70
CA ILE A 48 22.36 1.11 -9.01
C ILE A 48 21.11 0.32 -8.60
N TRP A 49 20.77 -0.69 -9.39
CA TRP A 49 19.72 -1.68 -9.09
C TRP A 49 20.33 -2.93 -8.45
N GLU A 50 19.72 -3.39 -7.37
CA GLU A 50 19.99 -4.67 -6.71
C GLU A 50 18.75 -5.57 -6.85
N ILE A 51 18.90 -6.78 -7.37
CA ILE A 51 17.78 -7.72 -7.58
C ILE A 51 17.77 -8.73 -6.43
N MET A 52 16.66 -8.78 -5.70
CA MET A 52 16.40 -9.67 -4.58
C MET A 52 15.43 -10.78 -5.01
N THR A 53 15.81 -12.03 -4.77
CA THR A 53 15.02 -13.20 -5.18
C THR A 53 14.04 -13.70 -4.12
N GLU A 54 14.01 -13.12 -2.92
CA GLU A 54 13.04 -13.53 -1.89
C GLU A 54 11.63 -13.01 -2.21
N THR A 55 10.66 -13.94 -2.20
CA THR A 55 9.38 -13.76 -2.87
C THR A 55 8.22 -13.58 -1.88
N MET A 56 7.25 -12.75 -2.24
CA MET A 56 5.87 -12.88 -1.76
C MET A 56 5.19 -14.10 -2.39
N ILE A 57 4.27 -14.76 -1.66
CA ILE A 57 3.55 -15.96 -2.13
C ILE A 57 2.46 -15.64 -3.17
N GLY A 58 2.19 -14.36 -3.47
CA GLY A 58 1.17 -13.97 -4.44
C GLY A 58 1.40 -12.62 -5.10
N ARG A 59 0.62 -12.34 -6.15
CA ARG A 59 0.65 -11.06 -6.88
C ARG A 59 -0.07 -9.97 -6.09
N PRO A 60 0.64 -8.92 -5.64
CA PRO A 60 -0.01 -7.86 -4.90
C PRO A 60 -0.95 -7.05 -5.80
N VAL A 61 -2.13 -6.73 -5.26
CA VAL A 61 -3.16 -5.86 -5.86
C VAL A 61 -3.08 -4.42 -5.33
N GLY A 62 -2.24 -4.19 -4.32
CA GLY A 62 -1.97 -2.88 -3.76
C GLY A 62 -0.85 -2.94 -2.73
N CYS A 63 -0.22 -1.80 -2.47
CA CYS A 63 0.77 -1.64 -1.42
C CYS A 63 0.67 -0.26 -0.77
N VAL A 64 1.22 -0.14 0.43
CA VAL A 64 1.52 1.12 1.10
C VAL A 64 2.88 1.02 1.79
N VAL A 65 3.52 2.16 2.04
CA VAL A 65 4.70 2.23 2.91
C VAL A 65 4.29 2.98 4.16
N MET A 66 4.56 2.39 5.33
CA MET A 66 4.34 3.00 6.64
C MET A 66 5.36 2.44 7.65
N ALA A 67 5.72 3.22 8.66
CA ALA A 67 6.64 2.81 9.72
C ALA A 67 7.95 2.19 9.20
N GLY A 68 8.48 2.72 8.08
CA GLY A 68 9.72 2.24 7.45
C GLY A 68 9.62 0.85 6.79
N LYS A 69 8.42 0.28 6.64
CA LYS A 69 8.19 -1.04 6.04
C LYS A 69 7.24 -0.93 4.85
N MET A 70 7.35 -1.88 3.91
CA MET A 70 6.40 -2.00 2.81
C MET A 70 5.34 -3.02 3.15
N TYR A 71 4.08 -2.62 3.05
CA TYR A 71 2.93 -3.47 3.28
C TYR A 71 2.27 -3.72 1.93
N ALA A 72 2.03 -4.98 1.61
CA ALA A 72 1.42 -5.36 0.35
C ALA A 72 0.32 -6.39 0.57
N ARG A 73 -0.65 -6.41 -0.34
CA ARG A 73 -1.80 -7.30 -0.25
C ARG A 73 -2.03 -8.00 -1.57
N ASP A 74 -2.12 -9.33 -1.54
CA ASP A 74 -2.65 -10.13 -2.66
C ASP A 74 -4.17 -10.37 -2.43
N PRO A 75 -4.92 -11.04 -3.32
CA PRO A 75 -6.35 -11.29 -3.12
C PRO A 75 -6.71 -11.97 -1.78
N PHE A 76 -5.82 -12.75 -1.19
CA PHE A 76 -6.04 -13.63 -0.04
C PHE A 76 -5.36 -13.14 1.25
N ASN A 77 -4.12 -12.67 1.15
CA ASN A 77 -3.20 -12.43 2.26
C ASN A 77 -2.65 -11.00 2.25
N SER A 78 -2.21 -10.56 3.43
CA SER A 78 -1.47 -9.31 3.64
C SER A 78 -0.07 -9.65 4.13
N PHE A 79 0.90 -8.90 3.62
CA PHE A 79 2.32 -9.16 3.82
C PHE A 79 3.04 -7.88 4.21
N VAL A 80 4.11 -8.03 4.97
CA VAL A 80 4.99 -6.97 5.41
C VAL A 80 6.40 -7.31 4.98
N TYR A 81 7.06 -6.39 4.29
CA TYR A 81 8.46 -6.44 3.98
C TYR A 81 9.23 -5.59 4.97
N ASP A 82 10.16 -6.21 5.68
CA ASP A 82 11.13 -5.50 6.50
C ASP A 82 12.43 -5.32 5.68
N PRO A 83 12.82 -4.07 5.34
CA PRO A 83 14.05 -3.83 4.58
C PRO A 83 15.32 -4.11 5.38
N VAL A 84 15.26 -4.15 6.72
CA VAL A 84 16.41 -4.48 7.58
C VAL A 84 16.66 -5.98 7.55
N GLU A 85 15.62 -6.78 7.68
CA GLU A 85 15.70 -8.24 7.60
C GLU A 85 15.72 -8.75 6.14
N SER A 86 15.42 -7.88 5.19
CA SER A 86 15.28 -8.19 3.76
C SER A 86 14.23 -9.27 3.45
N LYS A 87 13.19 -9.39 4.29
CA LYS A 87 12.26 -10.52 4.30
C LYS A 87 10.80 -10.08 4.23
N TRP A 88 9.98 -10.90 3.57
CA TRP A 88 8.52 -10.82 3.60
C TRP A 88 7.90 -11.77 4.63
N GLU A 89 6.94 -11.27 5.40
CA GLU A 89 6.16 -12.07 6.35
C GLU A 89 4.66 -11.82 6.21
N THR A 90 3.83 -12.82 6.56
CA THR A 90 2.38 -12.65 6.60
C THR A 90 1.94 -11.97 7.89
N ASP A 91 1.03 -11.01 7.81
CA ASP A 91 0.45 -10.34 8.98
C ASP A 91 -1.05 -10.70 9.10
N LYS A 92 -1.38 -11.49 10.13
CA LYS A 92 -2.74 -11.98 10.35
C LYS A 92 -3.71 -10.87 10.75
N THR A 93 -3.27 -9.91 11.54
CA THR A 93 -4.13 -8.82 12.01
C THR A 93 -4.41 -7.84 10.88
N LEU A 94 -3.37 -7.47 10.13
CA LEU A 94 -3.52 -6.67 8.91
C LEU A 94 -4.45 -7.37 7.90
N ASN A 95 -4.35 -8.70 7.76
CA ASN A 95 -5.18 -9.47 6.84
C ASN A 95 -6.65 -9.66 7.25
N MET A 96 -7.07 -9.15 8.41
CA MET A 96 -8.48 -9.19 8.82
C MET A 96 -9.41 -8.44 7.86
N PHE A 97 -8.89 -7.44 7.13
CA PHE A 97 -9.65 -6.64 6.17
C PHE A 97 -9.01 -6.63 4.78
N LYS A 98 -9.84 -6.40 3.76
CA LYS A 98 -9.42 -6.33 2.36
C LYS A 98 -8.95 -4.93 1.98
N TRP A 99 -8.03 -4.38 2.76
CA TRP A 99 -7.51 -3.03 2.57
C TRP A 99 -6.82 -2.93 1.21
N VAL A 100 -7.42 -2.16 0.31
CA VAL A 100 -6.89 -1.85 -1.03
C VAL A 100 -7.28 -0.40 -1.31
N GLY A 101 -6.37 0.38 -1.88
CA GLY A 101 -6.59 1.82 -2.12
C GLY A 101 -6.68 2.66 -0.85
N GLY A 102 -6.14 2.16 0.27
CA GLY A 102 -5.99 2.94 1.49
C GLY A 102 -4.87 3.98 1.39
N CYS A 103 -4.84 4.90 2.34
CA CYS A 103 -3.80 5.93 2.46
C CYS A 103 -3.08 5.81 3.80
N VAL A 104 -1.80 6.16 3.84
CA VAL A 104 -1.02 6.21 5.08
C VAL A 104 -0.88 7.65 5.52
N VAL A 105 -1.12 7.92 6.79
CA VAL A 105 -0.83 9.21 7.44
C VAL A 105 -0.26 8.96 8.82
N ASP A 106 0.88 9.59 9.11
CA ASP A 106 1.63 9.43 10.37
C ASP A 106 1.81 7.95 10.74
N ASP A 107 2.24 7.15 9.76
CA ASP A 107 2.44 5.70 9.84
C ASP A 107 1.20 4.86 10.15
N VAL A 108 0.00 5.42 10.02
CA VAL A 108 -1.27 4.71 10.19
C VAL A 108 -1.96 4.54 8.85
N LEU A 109 -2.36 3.32 8.53
CA LEU A 109 -3.10 3.00 7.31
C LEU A 109 -4.59 3.24 7.51
N TYR A 110 -5.16 4.15 6.74
CA TYR A 110 -6.59 4.40 6.66
C TYR A 110 -7.18 3.76 5.41
N TYR A 111 -8.28 3.04 5.58
CA TYR A 111 -8.98 2.39 4.46
C TYR A 111 -10.49 2.40 4.71
N PHE A 112 -11.25 2.63 3.65
CA PHE A 112 -12.71 2.57 3.70
C PHE A 112 -13.20 1.13 3.49
N ASP A 113 -13.68 0.51 4.57
CA ASP A 113 -14.32 -0.79 4.54
C ASP A 113 -15.72 -0.66 3.91
N SER A 114 -15.84 -1.05 2.65
CA SER A 114 -17.10 -0.95 1.90
C SER A 114 -18.18 -1.90 2.42
N LEU A 115 -17.80 -3.04 3.00
CA LEU A 115 -18.73 -4.01 3.60
C LEU A 115 -19.27 -3.46 4.92
N GLY A 116 -18.37 -3.03 5.81
CA GLY A 116 -18.72 -2.42 7.09
C GLY A 116 -19.29 -1.00 6.97
N LYS A 117 -19.12 -0.36 5.80
CA LYS A 117 -19.47 1.04 5.53
C LYS A 117 -18.78 2.04 6.48
N VAL A 118 -17.60 1.70 6.98
CA VAL A 118 -16.84 2.47 7.97
C VAL A 118 -15.43 2.78 7.49
N LEU A 119 -14.87 3.89 7.98
CA LEU A 119 -13.44 4.15 7.84
C LEU A 119 -12.70 3.39 8.95
N ARG A 120 -11.69 2.61 8.57
CA ARG A 120 -10.82 1.88 9.49
C ARG A 120 -9.42 2.48 9.48
N ALA A 121 -8.75 2.40 10.62
CA ALA A 121 -7.35 2.74 10.77
C ALA A 121 -6.58 1.53 11.32
N TYR A 122 -5.46 1.19 10.70
CA TYR A 122 -4.52 0.17 11.17
C TYR A 122 -3.28 0.85 11.70
N ASP A 123 -2.99 0.61 12.97
CA ASP A 123 -1.73 1.02 13.60
C ASP A 123 -0.77 -0.19 13.60
N PRO A 124 0.36 -0.13 12.85
CA PRO A 124 1.32 -1.21 12.85
C PRO A 124 2.06 -1.38 14.18
N LYS A 125 2.14 -0.35 15.04
CA LYS A 125 2.81 -0.44 16.36
C LYS A 125 1.98 -1.29 17.33
N GLU A 126 0.67 -1.09 17.31
CA GLU A 126 -0.27 -1.84 18.14
C GLU A 126 -0.75 -3.14 17.47
N SER A 127 -0.37 -3.36 16.20
CA SER A 127 -0.87 -4.43 15.33
C SER A 127 -2.40 -4.59 15.46
N SER A 128 -3.14 -3.49 15.28
CA SER A 128 -4.58 -3.48 15.52
C SER A 128 -5.35 -2.56 14.56
N TRP A 129 -6.62 -2.90 14.37
CA TRP A 129 -7.57 -2.11 13.61
C TRP A 129 -8.57 -1.42 14.53
N ILE A 130 -8.82 -0.14 14.29
CA ILE A 130 -9.90 0.61 14.92
C ILE A 130 -10.88 1.15 13.89
N VAL A 131 -12.13 1.35 14.31
CA VAL A 131 -13.12 2.10 13.53
C VAL A 131 -12.97 3.59 13.87
N VAL A 132 -12.74 4.41 12.84
CA VAL A 132 -12.63 5.85 13.01
C VAL A 132 -14.04 6.44 13.22
N LYS A 133 -14.24 7.08 14.38
CA LYS A 133 -15.49 7.77 14.72
C LYS A 133 -15.54 9.16 14.08
N GLY A 134 -16.73 9.76 14.01
CA GLY A 134 -16.91 11.14 13.54
C GLY A 134 -16.96 11.33 12.01
N VAL A 135 -16.82 10.26 11.22
CA VAL A 135 -16.99 10.30 9.76
C VAL A 135 -18.49 10.40 9.42
N ARG A 136 -18.95 11.56 8.95
CA ARG A 136 -20.33 11.74 8.43
C ARG A 136 -20.33 11.64 6.91
N ARG A 137 -21.21 10.81 6.33
CA ARG A 137 -21.41 10.74 4.86
C ARG A 137 -22.19 11.97 4.39
N PHE A 138 -21.66 12.71 3.44
CA PHE A 138 -22.44 13.65 2.65
C PHE A 138 -22.74 13.03 1.27
N HIS A 139 -24.03 12.95 0.93
CA HIS A 139 -24.46 12.63 -0.42
C HIS A 139 -24.46 13.93 -1.23
N LEU A 140 -23.50 14.10 -2.13
CA LEU A 140 -23.60 15.15 -3.15
C LEU A 140 -24.49 14.64 -4.28
N LYS A 141 -25.52 15.41 -4.64
CA LYS A 141 -26.33 15.14 -5.83
C LYS A 141 -25.38 15.17 -7.04
N GLY A 142 -25.16 14.02 -7.66
CA GLY A 142 -24.22 13.85 -8.79
C GLY A 142 -23.28 12.64 -8.72
N GLY A 143 -23.51 11.65 -7.87
CA GLY A 143 -22.87 10.34 -7.97
C GLY A 143 -21.44 10.21 -7.43
N ALA A 144 -20.92 11.23 -6.73
CA ALA A 144 -19.65 11.14 -6.03
C ALA A 144 -19.83 11.46 -4.53
N THR A 145 -19.36 10.54 -3.69
CA THR A 145 -19.37 10.63 -2.22
C THR A 145 -18.16 11.38 -1.72
N GLU A 146 -18.36 12.20 -0.69
CA GLU A 146 -17.32 13.06 -0.14
C GLU A 146 -17.30 13.02 1.39
N VAL A 147 -16.11 13.15 1.97
CA VAL A 147 -15.87 13.02 3.42
C VAL A 147 -15.20 14.31 3.95
N ARG A 148 -15.94 15.02 4.82
CA ARG A 148 -15.71 16.32 5.51
C ARG A 148 -14.90 16.39 6.82
N PHE A 149 -13.70 17.00 6.87
CA PHE A 149 -13.17 17.67 8.08
C PHE A 149 -12.36 18.96 7.72
N GLY A 150 -11.43 19.40 8.60
CA GLY A 150 -10.36 20.39 8.35
C GLY A 150 -8.99 19.72 8.05
N PHE A 151 -7.88 20.45 7.93
CA PHE A 151 -6.49 19.96 7.66
C PHE A 151 -6.24 19.27 6.29
N ALA A 152 -5.88 17.97 6.19
CA ALA A 152 -5.62 17.27 4.90
C ALA A 152 -5.36 15.74 5.04
N ILE A 153 -6.21 14.86 4.46
CA ILE A 153 -5.84 13.50 3.97
C ILE A 153 -6.73 13.15 2.76
N LEU A 154 -6.11 12.72 1.65
CA LEU A 154 -6.74 12.45 0.35
C LEU A 154 -6.86 10.94 0.11
N VAL A 155 -8.07 10.40 -0.04
CA VAL A 155 -8.25 9.00 -0.52
C VAL A 155 -8.86 9.04 -1.92
N PRO A 156 -8.15 8.61 -2.98
CA PRO A 156 -8.75 8.51 -4.29
C PRO A 156 -9.76 7.35 -4.33
N LEU A 157 -11.06 7.67 -4.45
CA LEU A 157 -12.03 6.70 -4.96
C LEU A 157 -11.84 6.60 -6.47
N PHE A 158 -11.41 5.44 -6.97
CA PHE A 158 -11.41 5.16 -8.41
C PHE A 158 -12.86 5.17 -8.94
N SER A 159 -13.24 6.30 -9.50
CA SER A 159 -14.34 6.48 -10.44
C SER A 159 -13.88 7.51 -11.48
N LEU A 160 -14.22 7.29 -12.75
CA LEU A 160 -13.67 7.87 -13.99
C LEU A 160 -13.83 9.40 -14.18
N ALA A 161 -13.72 10.23 -13.14
CA ALA A 161 -13.73 11.68 -13.27
C ALA A 161 -12.53 12.29 -12.53
N PRO A 162 -11.73 13.16 -13.18
CA PRO A 162 -10.65 13.85 -12.51
C PRO A 162 -11.21 14.93 -11.57
N GLU A 163 -10.48 15.18 -10.50
CA GLU A 163 -10.65 16.29 -9.55
C GLU A 163 -11.79 16.20 -8.54
N ARG A 164 -11.52 15.61 -7.36
CA ARG A 164 -12.16 16.04 -6.09
C ARG A 164 -11.19 16.02 -4.91
N LEU A 165 -11.08 17.18 -4.27
CA LEU A 165 -10.24 17.49 -3.12
C LEU A 165 -10.99 17.18 -1.81
N MET A 166 -10.33 16.48 -0.88
CA MET A 166 -10.83 16.25 0.48
C MET A 166 -9.79 16.67 1.53
N ILE A 167 -10.26 17.09 2.69
CA ILE A 167 -9.48 17.67 3.78
C ILE A 167 -9.93 17.01 5.11
N PHE A 168 -9.00 16.34 5.83
CA PHE A 168 -9.21 15.45 7.00
C PHE A 168 -8.33 15.84 8.22
N LYS A 169 -8.84 15.78 9.47
CA LYS A 169 -8.13 16.19 10.72
C LYS A 169 -8.13 15.11 11.79
N ASP A 170 -7.00 14.93 12.47
CA ASP A 170 -6.81 13.93 13.52
C ASP A 170 -7.34 14.39 14.90
N GLN A 171 -8.37 13.73 15.44
CA GLN A 171 -8.84 13.92 16.83
C GLN A 171 -8.47 12.74 17.76
N ARG A 172 -7.33 12.07 17.55
CA ARG A 172 -6.76 11.13 18.53
C ARG A 172 -6.28 11.79 19.84
N ILE A 173 -6.39 13.12 19.95
CA ILE A 173 -6.14 13.89 21.17
C ILE A 173 -7.40 14.72 21.42
N ASP A 174 -8.28 14.20 22.28
CA ASP A 174 -9.00 14.88 23.35
C ASP A 174 -9.35 13.82 24.41
#